data_AF-W9NFA0-F1
#
_entry.id   AF-W9NFA0-F1
#
_cell.length_a   1.000
_cell.length_b   1.000
_cell.length_c   1.000
_cell.angle_alpha   90.00
_cell.angle_beta   90.00
_cell.angle_gamma   90.00
#
_symmetry.space_group_name_H-M   'P 1'
#
loop_
_entity.id
_entity.type
_entity.pdbx_description
1 polymer ?
#
loop_
_entity_poly.entity_id
_entity_poly.type
_entity_poly.pdbx_seq_one_letter_code
_entity_poly.pdbx_strand_id
1 'polypeptide(L)'
;MHQSSLHLLRMGDDGRPFDKDFKDIFSTLIVSLLPLSAHRVRLTKVEYTFLSQNAISNLMYLKFTQSNRLPDPKDSSRIINTTTAITFSMSKEVARSICQCFVDARLIESADGKHQQVYTIKGSVWQLTPKGITILDRFCARNGIQKKQVSELVNLKATRLVLLERDLQTDKLHYDQGTIEIVFRRLIGADSCNAMSSVAAADSSSILEYRDSITEVKPSADLKANGKIYNDTFPGKAIIDWLMNYTTIMEEREAVAVATRFMDYNLIDRVTKDRAYTFQNSAAGNNIFHFSKHAFYQLTQRSKRLINGSSSPRQSLEREHYTSYQRNSIFMDSNTQRLDKILTDPSVRLLFREQSRDTYCEENLTFYQDVDEFIRNSKAATRAARKELNMTTKAGINDSIAQAYRIYHAFLASGSPCELNIDHQLRNSLTTRMSKAVSQDATIIDTVEEVIFLFEEAQEVVFKLMASDLVPKFLSNPKYQQKLRTHNFGVVGKGPQWE
;
A
#
# COMPACT_ATOMS: atom_id res chain seq x y z
N MET A 1 30.76 -20.30 11.47
CA MET A 1 29.55 -20.65 10.70
C MET A 1 28.88 -19.36 10.28
N HIS A 2 29.14 -18.90 9.05
CA HIS A 2 28.46 -17.72 8.49
C HIS A 2 27.04 -18.14 8.10
N GLN A 3 26.08 -17.67 8.88
CA GLN A 3 24.66 -17.92 8.67
C GLN A 3 24.26 -17.31 7.32
N SER A 4 23.67 -18.15 6.49
CA SER A 4 23.22 -17.87 5.12
C SER A 4 22.35 -16.61 5.09
N SER A 5 22.68 -15.73 4.16
CA SER A 5 21.95 -14.51 3.81
C SER A 5 20.46 -14.79 3.60
N LEU A 6 19.65 -14.54 4.63
CA LEU A 6 18.22 -14.31 4.47
C LEU A 6 18.07 -13.11 3.54
N HIS A 7 17.57 -13.33 2.33
CA HIS A 7 17.30 -12.26 1.36
C HIS A 7 16.12 -11.44 1.91
N LEU A 8 16.37 -10.57 2.90
CA LEU A 8 15.33 -9.81 3.58
C LEU A 8 14.74 -8.70 2.70
N LEU A 9 15.40 -8.41 1.57
CA LEU A 9 14.99 -7.43 0.58
C LEU A 9 14.73 -8.17 -0.73
N ARG A 10 13.46 -8.22 -1.15
CA ARG A 10 13.08 -8.69 -2.48
C ARG A 10 13.38 -7.58 -3.47
N MET A 11 14.00 -7.97 -4.58
CA MET A 11 14.32 -7.06 -5.68
C MET A 11 13.48 -7.48 -6.89
N GLY A 12 12.89 -6.51 -7.57
CA GLY A 12 12.21 -6.72 -8.85
C GLY A 12 13.19 -6.97 -9.99
N ASP A 13 12.66 -7.39 -11.14
CA ASP A 13 13.44 -7.67 -12.35
C ASP A 13 14.22 -6.45 -12.88
N ASP A 14 13.78 -5.26 -12.50
CA ASP A 14 14.40 -3.97 -12.81
C ASP A 14 15.45 -3.53 -11.77
N GLY A 15 15.76 -4.39 -10.78
CA GLY A 15 16.76 -4.15 -9.75
C GLY A 15 16.31 -3.23 -8.62
N ARG A 16 15.02 -2.83 -8.57
CA ARG A 16 14.47 -2.01 -7.48
C ARG A 16 13.98 -2.90 -6.33
N PRO A 17 14.09 -2.46 -5.07
CA PRO A 17 13.44 -3.16 -3.96
C PRO A 17 11.93 -3.15 -4.13
N PHE A 18 11.27 -4.23 -3.69
CA PHE A 18 9.81 -4.29 -3.63
C PHE A 18 9.29 -3.14 -2.75
N ASP A 19 8.11 -2.61 -3.09
CA ASP A 19 7.50 -1.45 -2.44
C ASP A 19 7.38 -1.60 -0.91
N LYS A 20 7.02 -2.79 -0.42
CA LYS A 20 6.96 -3.10 1.02
C LYS A 20 8.35 -3.00 1.67
N ASP A 21 9.34 -3.65 1.08
CA ASP A 21 10.71 -3.69 1.61
C ASP A 21 11.36 -2.30 1.58
N PHE A 22 11.11 -1.52 0.52
CA PHE A 22 11.55 -0.14 0.40
C PHE A 22 11.02 0.75 1.54
N LYS A 23 9.71 0.65 1.82
CA LYS A 23 9.05 1.36 2.95
C LYS A 23 9.58 0.90 4.30
N ASP A 24 9.89 -0.39 4.45
CA ASP A 24 10.40 -0.97 5.69
C ASP A 24 11.85 -0.55 5.96
N ILE A 25 12.71 -0.48 4.94
CA ILE A 25 14.06 0.10 5.06
C ILE A 25 13.97 1.56 5.50
N PHE A 26 13.13 2.34 4.82
CA PHE A 26 12.91 3.75 5.15
C PHE A 26 12.49 3.91 6.62
N SER A 27 11.47 3.17 7.04
CA SER A 27 10.92 3.29 8.40
C SER A 27 11.92 2.79 9.45
N THR A 28 12.68 1.74 9.17
CA THR A 28 13.74 1.23 10.05
C THR A 28 14.84 2.27 10.24
N LEU A 29 15.26 2.95 9.17
CA LEU A 29 16.22 4.05 9.25
C LEU A 29 15.70 5.15 10.17
N ILE A 30 14.47 5.62 9.93
CA ILE A 30 13.90 6.71 10.74
C ILE A 30 13.76 6.29 12.20
N VAL A 31 13.25 5.09 12.49
CA VAL A 31 13.18 4.57 13.86
C VAL A 31 14.54 4.52 14.53
N SER A 32 15.60 4.20 13.78
CA SER A 32 16.98 4.14 14.28
C SER A 32 17.60 5.53 14.50
N LEU A 33 17.11 6.56 13.80
CA LEU A 33 17.51 7.95 14.00
C LEU A 33 16.73 8.65 15.12
N LEU A 34 15.65 8.06 15.64
CA LEU A 34 14.88 8.65 16.74
C LEU A 34 15.69 8.63 18.06
N PRO A 35 15.67 9.73 18.84
CA PRO A 35 14.90 10.95 18.59
C PRO A 35 15.54 11.88 17.53
N LEU A 36 14.72 12.39 16.61
CA LEU A 36 15.12 13.42 15.65
C LEU A 36 15.42 14.72 16.37
N SER A 37 16.45 15.42 15.91
CA SER A 37 16.97 16.63 16.55
C SER A 37 16.51 17.89 15.84
N ALA A 38 16.65 19.03 16.50
CA ALA A 38 16.44 20.33 15.88
C ALA A 38 17.74 20.84 15.26
N HIS A 39 17.70 21.30 14.02
CA HIS A 39 18.86 21.88 13.35
C HIS A 39 18.55 23.29 12.87
N ARG A 40 19.56 24.17 12.90
CA ARG A 40 19.46 25.51 12.34
C ARG A 40 19.75 25.44 10.85
N VAL A 41 18.80 25.92 10.04
CA VAL A 41 18.91 26.00 8.60
C VAL A 41 18.74 27.46 8.20
N ARG A 42 19.83 28.07 7.70
CA ARG A 42 19.94 29.52 7.48
C ARG A 42 19.64 30.30 8.78
N LEU A 43 18.51 30.99 8.85
CA LEU A 43 18.10 31.82 9.98
C LEU A 43 17.04 31.16 10.88
N THR A 44 16.51 29.99 10.49
CA THR A 44 15.39 29.34 11.17
C THR A 44 15.83 28.04 11.83
N LYS A 45 15.31 27.77 13.04
CA LYS A 45 15.44 26.47 13.70
C LYS A 45 14.30 25.57 13.24
N VAL A 46 14.62 24.41 12.68
CA VAL A 46 13.63 23.43 12.22
C VAL A 46 13.68 22.21 13.13
N GLU A 47 12.55 21.87 13.72
CA GLU A 47 12.37 20.72 14.62
C GLU A 47 12.19 19.42 13.82
N TYR A 48 12.45 18.27 14.46
CA TYR A 48 12.28 16.93 13.88
C TYR A 48 13.06 16.69 12.57
N THR A 49 14.36 17.00 12.60
CA THR A 49 15.25 16.90 11.44
C THR A 49 16.43 15.94 11.68
N PHE A 50 17.11 15.55 10.60
CA PHE A 50 18.34 14.77 10.63
C PHE A 50 19.34 15.24 9.57
N LEU A 51 20.63 14.94 9.81
CA LEU A 51 21.73 15.28 8.89
C LEU A 51 21.96 14.18 7.86
N SER A 52 22.40 14.56 6.65
CA SER A 52 22.74 13.61 5.59
C SER A 52 23.68 12.48 6.04
N GLN A 53 24.71 12.87 6.78
CA GLN A 53 25.78 11.96 7.23
C GLN A 53 25.26 10.93 8.23
N ASN A 54 24.33 11.33 9.10
CA ASN A 54 23.78 10.45 10.12
C ASN A 54 22.92 9.37 9.47
N ALA A 55 22.11 9.74 8.48
CA ALA A 55 21.31 8.79 7.73
C ALA A 55 22.19 7.80 6.94
N ILE A 56 23.21 8.30 6.22
CA ILE A 56 24.15 7.44 5.49
C ILE A 56 24.88 6.49 6.45
N SER A 57 25.42 7.01 7.56
CA SER A 57 26.15 6.20 8.53
C SER A 57 25.26 5.13 9.18
N ASN A 58 23.98 5.43 9.39
CA ASN A 58 23.02 4.47 9.93
C ASN A 58 22.68 3.39 8.91
N LEU A 59 22.41 3.77 7.64
CA LEU A 59 22.14 2.81 6.56
C LEU A 59 23.31 1.86 6.30
N MET A 60 24.56 2.34 6.37
CA MET A 60 25.75 1.51 6.21
C MET A 60 25.79 0.30 7.18
N TYR A 61 25.17 0.43 8.35
CA TYR A 61 25.07 -0.61 9.38
C TYR A 61 23.65 -0.64 9.97
N LEU A 62 22.65 -0.75 9.10
CA LEU A 62 21.24 -0.65 9.49
C LEU A 62 20.88 -1.83 10.40
N LYS A 63 20.44 -1.54 11.63
CA LYS A 63 20.01 -2.56 12.59
C LYS A 63 18.49 -2.59 12.67
N PHE A 64 17.91 -3.67 12.19
CA PHE A 64 16.51 -3.98 12.44
C PHE A 64 16.40 -4.89 13.66
N THR A 65 15.66 -4.47 14.68
CA THR A 65 15.49 -5.24 15.91
C THR A 65 14.04 -5.66 16.04
N GLN A 66 13.80 -6.97 16.13
CA GLN A 66 12.49 -7.54 16.37
C GLN A 66 12.51 -8.26 17.72
N SER A 67 11.58 -7.89 18.61
CA SER A 67 11.40 -8.56 19.90
C SER A 67 10.30 -9.60 19.79
N ASN A 68 10.64 -10.86 20.06
CA ASN A 68 9.70 -11.97 20.08
C ASN A 68 9.46 -12.42 21.52
N ARG A 69 8.21 -12.68 21.88
CA ARG A 69 7.84 -13.26 23.18
C ARG A 69 7.40 -14.70 22.94
N LEU A 70 8.16 -15.66 23.46
CA LEU A 70 7.82 -17.08 23.36
C LEU A 70 7.86 -17.70 24.76
N PRO A 71 6.93 -18.60 25.11
CA PRO A 71 7.05 -19.37 26.34
C PRO A 71 8.34 -20.21 26.32
N ASP A 72 8.98 -20.36 27.48
CA ASP A 72 10.20 -21.15 27.62
C ASP A 72 9.90 -22.61 27.21
N PRO A 73 10.67 -23.19 26.25
CA PRO A 73 10.47 -24.59 25.84
C PRO A 73 10.58 -25.60 26.99
N LYS A 74 11.25 -25.23 28.09
CA LYS A 74 11.44 -26.08 29.28
C LYS A 74 10.43 -25.78 30.39
N ASP A 75 9.76 -24.62 30.34
CA ASP A 75 8.78 -24.18 31.33
C ASP A 75 7.74 -23.25 30.70
N SER A 76 6.58 -23.80 30.35
CA SER A 76 5.50 -23.05 29.69
C SER A 76 4.91 -21.90 30.52
N SER A 77 5.23 -21.81 31.82
CA SER A 77 4.79 -20.69 32.68
C SER A 77 5.70 -19.46 32.59
N ARG A 78 6.90 -19.60 32.01
CA ARG A 78 7.89 -18.53 31.86
C ARG A 78 7.88 -17.98 30.44
N ILE A 79 7.84 -16.65 30.30
CA ILE A 79 7.94 -15.98 28.99
C ILE A 79 9.40 -15.56 28.74
N ILE A 80 9.98 -16.04 27.65
CA ILE A 80 11.29 -15.60 27.14
C ILE A 80 11.06 -14.48 26.11
N ASN A 81 11.71 -13.34 26.36
CA ASN A 81 11.81 -12.26 25.37
C ASN A 81 13.09 -12.46 24.56
N THR A 82 12.97 -12.97 23.34
CA THR A 82 14.08 -13.11 22.40
C THR A 82 14.11 -11.89 21.50
N THR A 83 15.14 -11.05 21.65
CA THR A 83 15.36 -9.90 20.77
C THR A 83 16.33 -10.29 19.65
N THR A 84 15.81 -10.46 18.43
CA THR A 84 16.62 -10.72 17.24
C THR A 84 17.01 -9.40 16.59
N ALA A 85 18.31 -9.09 16.56
CA ALA A 85 18.85 -7.93 15.87
C ALA A 85 19.52 -8.35 14.55
N ILE A 86 18.93 -7.97 13.42
CA ILE A 86 19.48 -8.19 12.09
C ILE A 86 20.23 -6.93 11.67
N THR A 87 21.52 -7.06 11.35
CA THR A 87 22.34 -5.94 10.87
C THR A 87 22.60 -6.10 9.38
N PHE A 88 22.13 -5.12 8.59
CA PHE A 88 22.46 -4.99 7.18
C PHE A 88 23.72 -4.15 7.04
N SER A 89 24.66 -4.61 6.23
CA SER A 89 25.85 -3.83 5.88
C SER A 89 25.83 -3.46 4.41
N MET A 90 26.11 -2.19 4.10
CA MET A 90 26.21 -1.71 2.72
C MET A 90 27.30 -0.65 2.58
N SER A 91 27.76 -0.41 1.36
CA SER A 91 28.73 0.66 1.10
C SER A 91 28.09 2.03 1.27
N LYS A 92 28.93 3.05 1.46
CA LYS A 92 28.50 4.44 1.61
C LYS A 92 27.77 4.95 0.35
N GLU A 93 28.20 4.52 -0.82
CA GLU A 93 27.63 4.88 -2.11
C GLU A 93 26.23 4.27 -2.26
N VAL A 94 26.06 3.01 -1.86
CA VAL A 94 24.74 2.35 -1.83
C VAL A 94 23.81 3.03 -0.83
N ALA A 95 24.28 3.31 0.39
CA ALA A 95 23.51 4.05 1.39
C ALA A 95 23.05 5.43 0.89
N ARG A 96 23.94 6.17 0.21
CA ARG A 96 23.59 7.44 -0.44
C ARG A 96 22.53 7.23 -1.53
N SER A 97 22.66 6.20 -2.36
CA SER A 97 21.69 5.87 -3.42
C SER A 97 20.31 5.58 -2.83
N ILE A 98 20.23 4.84 -1.73
CA ILE A 98 18.97 4.58 -1.02
C ILE A 98 18.35 5.88 -0.49
N CYS A 99 19.16 6.77 0.10
CA CYS A 99 18.68 8.09 0.50
C CYS A 99 18.17 8.93 -0.69
N GLN A 100 18.82 8.83 -1.85
CA GLN A 100 18.34 9.47 -3.08
C GLN A 100 16.96 8.93 -3.47
N CYS A 101 16.77 7.61 -3.43
CA CYS A 101 15.46 7.02 -3.68
C CYS A 101 14.39 7.53 -2.70
N PHE A 102 14.71 7.79 -1.42
CA PHE A 102 13.76 8.39 -0.48
C PHE A 102 13.37 9.84 -0.84
N VAL A 103 14.29 10.61 -1.42
CA VAL A 103 14.01 11.95 -1.96
C VAL A 103 13.10 11.84 -3.19
N ASP A 104 13.45 10.97 -4.14
CA ASP A 104 12.70 10.76 -5.39
C ASP A 104 11.26 10.28 -5.11
N ALA A 105 11.11 9.38 -4.13
CA ALA A 105 9.84 8.88 -3.63
C ALA A 105 9.08 9.88 -2.75
N ARG A 106 9.65 11.07 -2.48
CA ARG A 106 9.09 12.14 -1.66
C ARG A 106 8.75 11.72 -0.24
N LEU A 107 9.59 10.87 0.35
CA LEU A 107 9.46 10.47 1.77
C LEU A 107 10.17 11.46 2.69
N ILE A 108 11.20 12.13 2.17
CA ILE A 108 11.97 13.17 2.85
C ILE A 108 12.12 14.38 1.94
N GLU A 109 12.31 15.55 2.55
CA GLU A 109 12.54 16.80 1.86
C GLU A 109 13.59 17.64 2.59
N SER A 110 14.20 18.59 1.88
CA SER A 110 15.15 19.52 2.48
C SER A 110 14.45 20.44 3.47
N ALA A 111 15.02 20.56 4.67
CA ALA A 111 14.54 21.49 5.68
C ALA A 111 14.83 22.97 5.35
N ASP A 112 15.57 23.25 4.26
CA ASP A 112 15.91 24.61 3.82
C ASP A 112 14.82 25.30 2.99
N GLY A 113 13.68 24.63 2.80
CA GLY A 113 12.52 25.10 2.05
C GLY A 113 12.70 25.12 0.53
N LYS A 114 13.85 24.68 0.00
CA LYS A 114 14.05 24.51 -1.44
C LYS A 114 13.71 23.08 -1.84
N HIS A 115 13.18 22.93 -3.06
CA HIS A 115 13.03 21.62 -3.67
C HIS A 115 14.41 21.10 -4.12
N GLN A 116 15.11 20.46 -3.18
CA GLN A 116 16.40 19.82 -3.44
C GLN A 116 16.16 18.41 -3.97
N GLN A 117 16.39 18.21 -5.27
CA GLN A 117 16.19 16.92 -5.92
C GLN A 117 17.33 15.93 -5.67
N VAL A 118 18.53 16.41 -5.33
CA VAL A 118 19.70 15.54 -5.15
C VAL A 118 20.07 15.43 -3.68
N TYR A 119 20.18 14.20 -3.19
CA TYR A 119 20.68 13.91 -1.87
C TYR A 119 22.20 14.13 -1.80
N THR A 120 22.59 15.10 -0.99
CA THR A 120 23.99 15.44 -0.74
C THR A 120 24.55 14.58 0.38
N ILE A 121 25.81 14.19 0.27
CA ILE A 121 26.48 13.33 1.26
C ILE A 121 26.67 14.06 2.59
N LYS A 122 26.90 15.38 2.55
CA LYS A 122 27.20 16.19 3.73
C LYS A 122 26.49 17.55 3.70
N GLY A 123 26.12 18.03 4.88
CA GLY A 123 25.75 19.44 5.12
C GLY A 123 24.28 19.79 4.90
N SER A 124 23.50 18.92 4.23
CA SER A 124 22.06 19.10 4.14
C SER A 124 21.34 18.57 5.38
N VAL A 125 20.29 19.29 5.75
CA VAL A 125 19.36 18.96 6.83
C VAL A 125 18.05 18.51 6.18
N TRP A 126 17.55 17.36 6.59
CA TRP A 126 16.36 16.73 6.02
C TRP A 126 15.26 16.60 7.07
N GLN A 127 14.02 16.64 6.61
CA GLN A 127 12.83 16.36 7.40
C GLN A 127 11.93 15.36 6.65
N LEU A 128 11.03 14.71 7.38
CA LEU A 128 10.03 13.83 6.78
C LEU A 128 8.94 14.65 6.11
N THR A 129 8.49 14.19 4.95
CA THR A 129 7.27 14.70 4.32
C THR A 129 6.03 14.11 5.02
N PRO A 130 4.84 14.67 4.82
CA PRO A 130 3.58 14.05 5.26
C PRO A 130 3.44 12.59 4.86
N LYS A 131 3.82 12.24 3.63
CA LYS A 131 3.82 10.87 3.12
C LYS A 131 4.79 9.97 3.89
N GLY A 132 6.02 10.45 4.12
CA GLY A 132 7.01 9.74 4.92
C GLY A 132 6.53 9.47 6.35
N ILE A 133 5.87 10.44 6.97
CA ILE A 133 5.29 10.30 8.32
C ILE A 133 4.18 9.25 8.33
N THR A 134 3.26 9.25 7.35
CA THR A 134 2.19 8.25 7.27
C THR A 134 2.73 6.83 7.05
N ILE A 135 3.81 6.67 6.28
CA ILE A 135 4.46 5.37 6.09
C ILE A 135 5.14 4.91 7.38
N LEU A 136 5.86 5.80 8.07
CA LEU A 136 6.48 5.53 9.37
C LEU A 136 5.44 5.11 10.41
N ASP A 137 4.31 5.83 10.49
CA ASP A 137 3.22 5.53 11.42
C ASP A 137 2.68 4.11 11.21
N ARG A 138 2.38 3.76 9.95
CA ARG A 138 1.92 2.41 9.60
C ARG A 138 2.94 1.34 9.94
N PHE A 139 4.22 1.60 9.69
CA PHE A 139 5.29 0.69 10.06
C PHE A 139 5.39 0.51 11.57
N CYS A 140 5.33 1.60 12.35
CA CYS A 140 5.38 1.55 13.80
C CYS A 140 4.17 0.82 14.38
N ALA A 141 2.96 1.08 13.87
CA ALA A 141 1.74 0.38 14.25
C ALA A 141 1.87 -1.13 13.99
N ARG A 142 2.28 -1.54 12.78
CA ARG A 142 2.43 -2.95 12.40
C ARG A 142 3.50 -3.69 13.20
N ASN A 143 4.54 -3.00 13.65
CA ASN A 143 5.64 -3.60 14.42
C ASN A 143 5.52 -3.33 15.93
N GLY A 144 4.45 -2.71 16.41
CA GLY A 144 4.23 -2.43 17.83
C GLY A 144 5.25 -1.45 18.44
N ILE A 145 5.85 -0.58 17.62
CA ILE A 145 6.87 0.38 18.03
C ILE A 145 6.17 1.61 18.63
N GLN A 146 6.23 1.74 19.95
CA GLN A 146 5.66 2.88 20.67
C GLN A 146 6.75 3.89 21.05
N LYS A 147 6.94 4.91 20.21
CA LYS A 147 7.85 6.04 20.48
C LYS A 147 7.08 7.36 20.46
N LYS A 148 7.19 8.15 21.54
CA LYS A 148 6.48 9.43 21.72
C LYS A 148 6.60 10.39 20.52
N GLN A 149 7.82 10.55 20.00
CA GLN A 149 8.10 11.47 18.89
C GLN A 149 7.42 11.05 17.58
N VAL A 150 7.09 9.75 17.39
CA VAL A 150 6.32 9.29 16.23
C VAL A 150 4.89 9.82 16.32
N SER A 151 4.25 9.69 17.49
CA SER A 151 2.91 10.23 17.71
C SER A 151 2.87 11.76 17.57
N GLU A 152 3.90 12.46 18.03
CA GLU A 152 4.05 13.92 17.83
C GLU A 152 4.13 14.28 16.33
N LEU A 153 4.99 13.58 15.56
CA LEU A 153 5.11 13.77 14.11
C LEU A 153 3.79 13.51 13.37
N VAL A 154 3.08 12.45 13.73
CA VAL A 154 1.79 12.09 13.14
C VAL A 154 0.73 13.14 13.43
N ASN A 155 0.73 13.70 14.64
CA ASN A 155 -0.16 14.79 15.01
C ASN A 155 0.14 16.10 14.28
N LEU A 156 1.39 16.33 13.88
CA LEU A 156 1.80 17.57 13.23
C LEU A 156 1.55 17.58 11.72
N LYS A 157 1.88 16.49 11.02
CA LYS A 157 2.04 16.51 9.55
C LYS A 157 1.54 15.26 8.81
N ALA A 158 0.92 14.26 9.46
CA ALA A 158 0.46 13.07 8.74
C ALA A 158 -0.64 13.42 7.72
N THR A 159 -0.67 12.67 6.61
CA THR A 159 -1.68 12.79 5.54
C THR A 159 -2.36 11.46 5.25
N ARG A 160 -3.57 11.51 4.69
CA ARG A 160 -4.26 10.32 4.18
C ARG A 160 -3.66 9.91 2.83
N LEU A 161 -3.05 8.73 2.77
CA LEU A 161 -2.56 8.13 1.53
C LEU A 161 -3.61 7.20 0.92
N VAL A 162 -3.70 7.18 -0.40
CA VAL A 162 -4.38 6.14 -1.18
C VAL A 162 -3.43 4.95 -1.31
N LEU A 163 -3.83 3.80 -0.75
CA LEU A 163 -3.06 2.57 -0.80
C LEU A 163 -3.40 1.82 -2.08
N LEU A 164 -2.50 1.88 -3.06
CA LEU A 164 -2.70 1.19 -4.32
C LEU A 164 -2.39 -0.30 -4.17
N GLU A 165 -3.26 -1.13 -4.74
CA GLU A 165 -3.02 -2.57 -4.83
C GLU A 165 -1.87 -2.86 -5.80
N ARG A 166 -0.96 -3.73 -5.38
CA ARG A 166 0.15 -4.24 -6.18
C ARG A 166 0.02 -5.75 -6.33
N ASP A 167 0.51 -6.25 -7.45
CA ASP A 167 0.71 -7.68 -7.65
C ASP A 167 1.85 -8.17 -6.74
N LEU A 168 1.58 -9.15 -5.89
CA LEU A 168 2.54 -9.62 -4.85
C LEU A 168 3.78 -10.32 -5.43
N GLN A 169 3.74 -10.75 -6.69
CA GLN A 169 4.84 -11.47 -7.33
C GLN A 169 5.74 -10.53 -8.12
N THR A 170 5.16 -9.57 -8.82
CA THR A 170 5.87 -8.65 -9.72
C THR A 170 6.06 -7.24 -9.16
N ASP A 171 5.42 -6.92 -8.04
CA ASP A 171 5.39 -5.60 -7.40
C ASP A 171 4.83 -4.47 -8.30
N LYS A 172 4.11 -4.83 -9.36
CA LYS A 172 3.51 -3.88 -10.30
C LYS A 172 2.14 -3.42 -9.83
N LEU A 173 1.82 -2.14 -10.06
CA LEU A 173 0.49 -1.59 -9.81
C LEU A 173 -0.55 -2.20 -10.76
N HIS A 174 -1.77 -2.35 -10.26
CA HIS A 174 -2.92 -2.67 -11.10
C HIS A 174 -3.39 -1.41 -11.85
N TYR A 175 -3.57 -1.55 -13.17
CA TYR A 175 -3.96 -0.47 -14.07
C TYR A 175 -5.36 -0.67 -14.66
N ASP A 176 -6.18 -1.53 -14.07
CA ASP A 176 -7.55 -1.75 -14.56
C ASP A 176 -8.40 -0.49 -14.44
N GLN A 177 -9.45 -0.43 -15.25
CA GLN A 177 -10.31 0.74 -15.34
C GLN A 177 -10.94 1.12 -13.99
N GLY A 178 -11.37 0.15 -13.18
CA GLY A 178 -12.01 0.41 -11.88
C GLY A 178 -11.04 1.06 -10.90
N THR A 179 -9.83 0.50 -10.78
CA THR A 179 -8.76 1.03 -9.94
C THR A 179 -8.39 2.46 -10.37
N ILE A 180 -8.18 2.69 -11.66
CA ILE A 180 -7.81 4.02 -12.19
C ILE A 180 -8.93 5.04 -11.97
N GLU A 181 -10.19 4.65 -12.17
CA GLU A 181 -11.34 5.53 -11.88
C GLU A 181 -11.45 5.88 -10.40
N ILE A 182 -11.12 4.96 -9.48
CA ILE A 182 -11.06 5.25 -8.03
C ILE A 182 -9.96 6.26 -7.72
N VAL A 183 -8.74 6.04 -8.23
CA VAL A 183 -7.61 6.96 -8.02
C VAL A 183 -7.93 8.34 -8.60
N PHE A 184 -8.56 8.40 -9.77
CA PHE A 184 -8.97 9.66 -10.39
C PHE A 184 -10.01 10.42 -9.56
N ARG A 185 -11.01 9.72 -9.00
CA ARG A 185 -12.01 10.33 -8.11
C ARG A 185 -11.37 10.93 -6.85
N ARG A 186 -10.34 10.27 -6.30
CA ARG A 186 -9.54 10.79 -5.18
C ARG A 186 -8.75 12.04 -5.60
N LEU A 187 -8.20 12.06 -6.80
CA LEU A 187 -7.41 13.17 -7.33
C LEU A 187 -8.23 14.46 -7.47
N ILE A 188 -9.44 14.36 -8.00
CA ILE A 188 -10.33 15.52 -8.25
C ILE A 188 -11.16 15.89 -7.01
N GLY A 189 -11.13 15.11 -5.93
CA GLY A 189 -11.95 15.40 -4.75
C GLY A 189 -13.43 15.08 -4.89
N ALA A 190 -13.78 14.16 -5.81
CA ALA A 190 -15.18 13.76 -5.99
C ALA A 190 -15.80 13.16 -4.71
N ASP A 191 -14.94 12.60 -3.86
CA ASP A 191 -15.32 11.87 -2.67
C ASP A 191 -15.48 12.74 -1.40
N SER A 192 -14.82 13.90 -1.35
CA SER A 192 -14.98 14.94 -0.32
C SER A 192 -16.25 15.77 -0.57
N CYS A 193 -16.63 15.97 -1.84
CA CYS A 193 -17.91 16.59 -2.20
C CYS A 193 -19.14 15.82 -1.69
N ASN A 194 -19.05 14.50 -1.52
CA ASN A 194 -20.18 13.69 -1.01
C ASN A 194 -20.33 13.74 0.52
N ALA A 195 -19.32 14.21 1.27
CA ALA A 195 -19.44 14.44 2.72
C ALA A 195 -20.08 15.81 3.04
N MET A 196 -19.89 16.80 2.15
CA MET A 196 -20.39 18.17 2.28
C MET A 196 -21.92 18.33 2.18
N SER A 197 -22.67 17.29 1.83
CA SER A 197 -24.14 17.36 1.75
C SER A 197 -24.86 16.90 3.03
N SER A 198 -24.14 16.53 4.11
CA SER A 198 -24.79 16.02 5.34
C SER A 198 -24.48 16.72 6.66
N VAL A 199 -23.69 17.82 6.70
CA VAL A 199 -23.45 18.52 7.97
C VAL A 199 -23.47 20.04 7.78
N ALA A 200 -24.68 20.59 7.65
CA ALA A 200 -24.96 21.95 8.12
C ALA A 200 -25.30 21.86 9.62
N ALA A 201 -24.29 21.68 10.47
CA ALA A 201 -24.40 21.91 11.91
C ALA A 201 -22.98 22.09 12.48
N ALA A 202 -22.83 23.14 13.28
CA ALA A 202 -21.57 23.75 13.65
C ALA A 202 -20.80 23.04 14.78
N ASP A 203 -19.63 23.63 15.04
CA ASP A 203 -18.88 23.69 16.30
C ASP A 203 -17.72 22.69 16.55
N SER A 204 -16.52 23.28 16.64
CA SER A 204 -15.27 22.76 17.23
C SER A 204 -14.51 21.59 16.56
N SER A 205 -14.89 21.16 15.35
CA SER A 205 -14.25 20.04 14.64
C SER A 205 -13.23 20.42 13.54
N SER A 206 -12.95 21.70 13.33
CA SER A 206 -12.16 22.19 12.18
C SER A 206 -10.71 21.67 12.10
N ILE A 207 -10.15 21.16 13.20
CA ILE A 207 -8.82 20.53 13.24
C ILE A 207 -8.87 19.07 12.76
N LEU A 208 -10.00 18.37 12.92
CA LEU A 208 -10.16 16.98 12.49
C LEU A 208 -10.45 16.88 10.99
N GLU A 209 -11.18 17.85 10.42
CA GLU A 209 -11.48 17.89 8.97
C GLU A 209 -10.23 18.08 8.10
N TYR A 210 -9.20 18.77 8.60
CA TYR A 210 -7.91 18.91 7.90
C TYR A 210 -7.09 17.61 7.87
N ARG A 211 -7.37 16.65 8.76
CA ARG A 211 -6.65 15.35 8.80
C ARG A 211 -7.15 14.38 7.73
N ASP A 212 -8.38 14.56 7.24
CA ASP A 212 -9.04 13.67 6.30
C ASP A 212 -9.05 14.17 4.84
N SER A 213 -8.74 15.44 4.59
CA SER A 213 -8.73 15.98 3.23
C SER A 213 -7.46 15.58 2.48
N ILE A 214 -7.59 14.65 1.54
CA ILE A 214 -6.59 14.52 0.46
C ILE A 214 -6.63 15.83 -0.32
N THR A 215 -5.50 16.54 -0.42
CA THR A 215 -5.45 17.81 -1.19
C THR A 215 -5.84 17.54 -2.63
N GLU A 216 -6.90 18.20 -3.10
CA GLU A 216 -7.47 17.97 -4.42
C GLU A 216 -6.74 18.77 -5.49
N VAL A 217 -6.67 18.24 -6.72
CA VAL A 217 -6.30 19.03 -7.89
C VAL A 217 -7.54 19.79 -8.35
N LYS A 218 -7.67 21.04 -7.89
CA LYS A 218 -8.77 21.91 -8.32
C LYS A 218 -8.56 22.32 -9.78
N PRO A 219 -9.50 22.02 -10.69
CA PRO A 219 -9.40 22.50 -12.06
C PRO A 219 -9.53 24.03 -12.09
N SER A 220 -8.69 24.68 -12.89
CA SER A 220 -8.77 26.12 -13.17
C SER A 220 -9.86 26.42 -14.19
N ALA A 221 -10.57 27.54 -13.98
CA ALA A 221 -11.80 27.88 -14.68
C ALA A 221 -11.63 27.95 -16.20
N ASP A 222 -10.69 28.75 -16.72
CA ASP A 222 -10.53 28.97 -18.17
C ASP A 222 -9.05 29.00 -18.60
N LEU A 223 -8.70 28.23 -19.63
CA LEU A 223 -7.42 28.28 -20.34
C LEU A 223 -7.65 28.63 -21.82
N LYS A 224 -7.06 29.73 -22.29
CA LYS A 224 -7.01 30.07 -23.72
C LYS A 224 -5.79 29.40 -24.36
N ALA A 225 -6.02 28.45 -25.25
CA ALA A 225 -4.97 27.78 -26.01
C ALA A 225 -5.42 27.56 -27.46
N ASN A 226 -4.53 27.79 -28.43
CA ASN A 226 -4.80 27.60 -29.87
C ASN A 226 -6.12 28.27 -30.35
N GLY A 227 -6.44 29.46 -29.84
CA GLY A 227 -7.66 30.20 -30.20
C GLY A 227 -8.96 29.65 -29.62
N LYS A 228 -8.92 28.60 -28.80
CA LYS A 228 -10.08 28.00 -28.11
C LYS A 228 -9.97 28.20 -26.60
N ILE A 229 -11.13 28.38 -25.95
CA ILE A 229 -11.24 28.39 -24.49
C ILE A 229 -11.53 26.97 -24.01
N TYR A 230 -10.74 26.50 -23.06
CA TYR A 230 -10.89 25.21 -22.41
C TYR A 230 -11.22 25.43 -20.93
N ASN A 231 -12.27 24.78 -20.46
CA ASN A 231 -12.71 24.87 -19.07
C ASN A 231 -12.21 23.65 -18.28
N ASP A 232 -12.23 23.72 -16.96
CA ASP A 232 -11.87 22.60 -16.09
C ASP A 232 -10.47 22.03 -16.36
N THR A 233 -9.47 22.91 -16.47
CA THR A 233 -8.11 22.53 -16.89
C THR A 233 -7.13 22.47 -15.74
N PHE A 234 -6.14 21.59 -15.82
CA PHE A 234 -5.04 21.53 -14.85
C PHE A 234 -3.69 21.21 -15.52
N PRO A 235 -2.59 21.71 -14.96
CA PRO A 235 -1.26 21.40 -15.46
C PRO A 235 -0.90 19.94 -15.13
N GLY A 236 -0.19 19.27 -16.03
CA GLY A 236 0.24 17.90 -15.83
C GLY A 236 1.12 17.72 -14.59
N LYS A 237 1.87 18.77 -14.22
CA LYS A 237 2.66 18.82 -12.99
C LYS A 237 1.79 18.61 -11.73
N ALA A 238 0.60 19.18 -11.67
CA ALA A 238 -0.29 19.02 -10.51
C ALA A 238 -0.76 17.57 -10.35
N ILE A 239 -1.05 16.88 -11.45
CA ILE A 239 -1.47 15.46 -11.43
C ILE A 239 -0.36 14.58 -10.86
N ILE A 240 0.86 14.72 -11.36
CA ILE A 240 1.99 13.91 -10.87
C ILE A 240 2.37 14.27 -9.45
N ASP A 241 2.30 15.55 -9.08
CA ASP A 241 2.54 15.94 -7.71
C ASP A 241 1.53 15.33 -6.75
N TRP A 242 0.27 15.28 -7.14
CA TRP A 242 -0.76 14.60 -6.38
C TRP A 242 -0.48 13.10 -6.25
N LEU A 243 -0.22 12.42 -7.37
CA LEU A 243 0.06 10.98 -7.41
C LEU A 243 1.26 10.63 -6.52
N MET A 244 2.34 11.39 -6.59
CA MET A 244 3.55 11.12 -5.79
C MET A 244 3.38 11.44 -4.30
N ASN A 245 2.55 12.42 -3.93
CA ASN A 245 2.41 12.88 -2.53
C ASN A 245 1.29 12.17 -1.76
N TYR A 246 0.19 11.81 -2.42
CA TYR A 246 -1.02 11.31 -1.77
C TYR A 246 -1.36 9.85 -2.10
N THR A 247 -0.46 9.13 -2.76
CA THR A 247 -0.58 7.69 -2.99
C THR A 247 0.66 6.94 -2.50
N THR A 248 0.62 5.62 -2.56
CA THR A 248 1.76 4.75 -2.26
C THR A 248 2.76 4.60 -3.42
N ILE A 249 2.62 5.34 -4.52
CA ILE A 249 3.58 5.31 -5.64
C ILE A 249 4.95 5.81 -5.17
N MET A 250 6.03 5.11 -5.49
CA MET A 250 7.40 5.50 -5.10
C MET A 250 8.24 6.07 -6.23
N GLU A 251 7.82 5.89 -7.48
CA GLU A 251 8.58 6.32 -8.65
C GLU A 251 7.73 7.19 -9.59
N GLU A 252 8.38 8.22 -10.15
CA GLU A 252 7.71 9.12 -11.11
C GLU A 252 7.23 8.36 -12.36
N ARG A 253 7.93 7.30 -12.76
CA ARG A 253 7.54 6.44 -13.89
C ARG A 253 6.19 5.75 -13.67
N GLU A 254 5.96 5.22 -12.47
CA GLU A 254 4.67 4.63 -12.08
C GLU A 254 3.56 5.70 -12.08
N ALA A 255 3.85 6.89 -11.57
CA ALA A 255 2.90 8.00 -11.59
C ALA A 255 2.55 8.42 -13.03
N VAL A 256 3.53 8.48 -13.94
CA VAL A 256 3.32 8.75 -15.37
C VAL A 256 2.49 7.63 -16.02
N ALA A 257 2.72 6.37 -15.67
CA ALA A 257 1.92 5.24 -16.16
C ALA A 257 0.46 5.37 -15.72
N VAL A 258 0.19 5.65 -14.44
CA VAL A 258 -1.16 5.91 -13.92
C VAL A 258 -1.80 7.10 -14.63
N ALA A 259 -1.08 8.23 -14.76
CA ALA A 259 -1.60 9.42 -15.45
C ALA A 259 -1.85 9.19 -16.95
N THR A 260 -1.08 8.30 -17.59
CA THR A 260 -1.32 7.87 -18.97
C THR A 260 -2.63 7.09 -19.06
N ARG A 261 -2.93 6.22 -18.09
CA ARG A 261 -4.23 5.53 -18.03
C ARG A 261 -5.42 6.47 -17.83
N PHE A 262 -5.25 7.63 -17.20
CA PHE A 262 -6.32 8.64 -17.18
C PHE A 262 -6.69 9.12 -18.59
N MET A 263 -5.72 9.22 -19.51
CA MET A 263 -6.00 9.54 -20.92
C MET A 263 -6.59 8.32 -21.64
N ASP A 264 -6.01 7.13 -21.49
CA ASP A 264 -6.47 5.92 -22.18
C ASP A 264 -7.93 5.58 -21.84
N TYR A 265 -8.35 5.81 -20.58
CA TYR A 265 -9.73 5.62 -20.14
C TYR A 265 -10.62 6.85 -20.34
N ASN A 266 -10.16 7.83 -21.11
CA ASN A 266 -10.91 9.02 -21.49
C ASN A 266 -11.45 9.78 -20.26
N LEU A 267 -10.63 9.92 -19.22
CA LEU A 267 -10.92 10.75 -18.04
C LEU A 267 -10.37 12.18 -18.22
N ILE A 268 -9.24 12.30 -18.91
CA ILE A 268 -8.64 13.60 -19.24
C ILE A 268 -8.21 13.64 -20.71
N ASP A 269 -8.34 14.82 -21.33
CA ASP A 269 -7.86 15.09 -22.68
C ASP A 269 -6.70 16.07 -22.65
N ARG A 270 -5.71 15.87 -23.53
CA ARG A 270 -4.55 16.76 -23.64
C ARG A 270 -4.93 18.03 -24.42
N VAL A 271 -4.78 19.18 -23.78
CA VAL A 271 -5.03 20.50 -24.37
C VAL A 271 -3.76 21.07 -25.00
N THR A 272 -2.65 21.07 -24.25
CA THR A 272 -1.35 21.55 -24.73
C THR A 272 -0.27 20.50 -24.49
N LYS A 273 0.68 20.43 -25.43
CA LYS A 273 1.92 19.65 -25.27
C LYS A 273 3.05 20.58 -24.86
N ASP A 274 3.88 20.12 -23.95
CA ASP A 274 5.21 20.71 -23.77
C ASP A 274 6.10 20.27 -24.95
N ARG A 275 6.43 21.21 -25.84
CA ARG A 275 7.25 20.95 -27.04
C ARG A 275 8.67 20.54 -26.66
N ALA A 276 9.25 21.11 -25.60
CA ALA A 276 10.59 20.76 -25.15
C ALA A 276 10.64 19.34 -24.61
N TYR A 277 9.62 18.96 -23.82
CA TYR A 277 9.47 17.58 -23.34
C TYR A 277 9.26 16.58 -24.49
N THR A 278 8.43 16.93 -25.48
CA THR A 278 8.21 16.09 -26.68
C THR A 278 9.52 15.83 -27.42
N PHE A 279 10.33 16.88 -27.61
CA PHE A 279 11.59 16.77 -28.34
C PHE A 279 12.60 15.88 -27.63
N GLN A 280 12.74 16.04 -26.31
CA GLN A 280 13.65 15.22 -25.49
C GLN A 280 13.20 13.76 -25.39
N ASN A 281 11.89 13.49 -25.44
CA ASN A 281 11.31 12.16 -25.32
C ASN A 281 10.68 11.67 -26.63
N SER A 282 11.37 11.89 -27.76
CA SER A 282 10.85 11.55 -29.10
C SER A 282 10.50 10.06 -29.26
N ALA A 283 11.16 9.16 -28.51
CA ALA A 283 10.91 7.72 -28.52
C ALA A 283 9.66 7.27 -27.73
N ALA A 284 9.13 8.12 -26.84
CA ALA A 284 8.02 7.76 -25.96
C ALA A 284 6.64 7.75 -26.66
N GLY A 285 6.58 8.14 -27.93
CA GLY A 285 5.33 8.20 -28.69
C GLY A 285 4.41 9.35 -28.24
N ASN A 286 3.44 9.69 -29.09
CA ASN A 286 2.56 10.85 -28.85
C ASN A 286 1.55 10.66 -27.70
N ASN A 287 1.35 9.43 -27.23
CA ASN A 287 0.27 9.07 -26.30
C ASN A 287 0.68 9.07 -24.82
N ILE A 288 1.96 9.18 -24.49
CA ILE A 288 2.41 9.20 -23.08
C ILE A 288 2.07 10.53 -22.42
N PHE A 289 1.75 10.50 -21.12
CA PHE A 289 1.46 11.68 -20.31
C PHE A 289 2.69 12.58 -20.14
N HIS A 290 2.53 13.89 -20.35
CA HIS A 290 3.54 14.92 -20.09
C HIS A 290 3.25 15.58 -18.73
N PHE A 291 4.20 15.49 -17.81
CA PHE A 291 4.06 15.96 -16.43
C PHE A 291 4.61 17.38 -16.18
N SER A 292 4.84 18.12 -17.26
CA SER A 292 5.34 19.49 -17.19
C SER A 292 4.26 20.49 -16.74
N LYS A 293 4.69 21.63 -16.20
CA LYS A 293 3.84 22.80 -15.94
C LYS A 293 3.28 23.45 -17.21
N HIS A 294 3.85 23.12 -18.37
CA HIS A 294 3.44 23.65 -19.68
C HIS A 294 2.53 22.71 -20.47
N ALA A 295 2.32 21.49 -19.98
CA ALA A 295 1.36 20.55 -20.52
C ALA A 295 0.05 20.68 -19.73
N PHE A 296 -1.04 21.02 -20.40
CA PHE A 296 -2.36 21.18 -19.79
C PHE A 296 -3.31 20.09 -20.27
N TYR A 297 -4.18 19.67 -19.35
CA TYR A 297 -5.21 18.67 -19.56
C TYR A 297 -6.57 19.22 -19.14
N GLN A 298 -7.63 18.69 -19.74
CA GLN A 298 -9.02 19.06 -19.47
C GLN A 298 -9.81 17.83 -19.02
N LEU A 299 -10.76 18.02 -18.11
CA LEU A 299 -11.76 17.01 -17.77
C LEU A 299 -12.67 16.66 -18.95
N THR A 300 -12.78 15.38 -19.28
CA THR A 300 -13.67 14.89 -20.33
C THR A 300 -15.12 14.87 -19.85
N GLN A 301 -16.09 14.80 -20.76
CA GLN A 301 -17.50 14.63 -20.38
C GLN A 301 -17.74 13.32 -19.61
N ARG A 302 -16.95 12.28 -19.92
CA ARG A 302 -16.99 11.00 -19.20
C ARG A 302 -16.56 11.18 -17.74
N SER A 303 -15.48 11.91 -17.48
CA SER A 303 -15.02 12.16 -16.11
C SER A 303 -16.05 12.93 -15.28
N LYS A 304 -16.73 13.92 -15.89
CA LYS A 304 -17.81 14.67 -15.22
C LYS A 304 -18.98 13.77 -14.82
N ARG A 305 -19.36 12.82 -15.69
CA ARG A 305 -20.39 11.80 -15.36
C ARG A 305 -19.95 10.88 -14.23
N LEU A 306 -18.67 10.47 -14.24
CA LEU A 306 -18.07 9.63 -13.19
C LEU A 306 -18.08 10.34 -11.83
N ILE A 307 -17.73 11.64 -11.80
CA ILE A 307 -17.71 12.47 -10.59
C ILE A 307 -19.14 12.70 -10.07
N ASN A 308 -20.08 13.05 -10.94
CA ASN A 308 -21.47 13.35 -10.57
C ASN A 308 -22.30 12.08 -10.29
N GLY A 309 -21.69 10.89 -10.35
CA GLY A 309 -22.38 9.65 -10.03
C GLY A 309 -23.53 9.29 -10.98
N SER A 310 -23.55 9.90 -12.17
CA SER A 310 -24.58 9.67 -13.18
C SER A 310 -24.30 8.34 -13.87
N SER A 311 -24.86 7.26 -13.32
CA SER A 311 -24.81 5.92 -13.90
C SER A 311 -25.41 5.92 -15.30
N SER A 312 -24.56 5.84 -16.33
CA SER A 312 -24.97 5.36 -17.64
C SER A 312 -24.58 3.89 -17.74
N PRO A 313 -25.44 3.01 -18.28
CA PRO A 313 -25.06 1.63 -18.57
C PRO A 313 -23.82 1.63 -19.45
N ARG A 314 -22.86 0.73 -19.17
CA ARG A 314 -21.68 0.51 -20.02
C ARG A 314 -22.15 0.40 -21.47
N GLN A 315 -21.79 1.36 -22.32
CA GLN A 315 -22.01 1.26 -23.76
C GLN A 315 -20.89 0.35 -24.29
N SER A 316 -21.16 -0.96 -24.31
CA SER A 316 -20.32 -1.96 -24.94
C SER A 316 -20.36 -1.76 -26.45
N LEU A 317 -19.36 -1.08 -27.00
CA LEU A 317 -19.01 -1.17 -28.41
C LEU A 317 -18.11 -2.40 -28.58
N GLU A 318 -18.76 -3.54 -28.83
CA GLU A 318 -18.41 -4.46 -29.92
C GLU A 318 -19.34 -5.68 -29.85
N ARG A 319 -20.12 -5.86 -30.92
CA ARG A 319 -20.92 -7.05 -31.17
C ARG A 319 -19.99 -8.12 -31.70
N GLU A 320 -19.81 -9.21 -30.97
CA GLU A 320 -19.64 -10.52 -31.60
C GLU A 320 -20.51 -11.55 -30.88
N HIS A 321 -21.21 -12.33 -31.71
CA HIS A 321 -22.22 -13.31 -31.36
C HIS A 321 -21.69 -14.43 -30.47
N TYR A 322 -22.12 -14.51 -29.21
CA TYR A 322 -22.28 -15.78 -28.50
C TYR A 322 -23.56 -15.77 -27.64
N THR A 323 -24.57 -16.46 -28.15
CA THR A 323 -25.65 -17.19 -27.47
C THR A 323 -25.93 -16.89 -25.99
N SER A 324 -26.93 -16.04 -25.76
CA SER A 324 -28.07 -16.25 -24.85
C SER A 324 -28.01 -17.34 -23.76
N TYR A 325 -27.21 -17.18 -22.69
CA TYR A 325 -27.40 -17.93 -21.42
C TYR A 325 -26.99 -17.17 -20.14
N GLN A 326 -27.09 -15.84 -20.12
CA GLN A 326 -26.92 -15.05 -18.87
C GLN A 326 -28.09 -14.07 -18.67
N ARG A 327 -29.31 -14.60 -18.65
CA ARG A 327 -30.44 -13.89 -18.03
C ARG A 327 -30.46 -14.26 -16.55
N ASN A 328 -30.14 -13.28 -15.70
CA ASN A 328 -30.57 -13.18 -14.30
C ASN A 328 -30.13 -14.27 -13.32
N SER A 329 -28.83 -14.36 -13.01
CA SER A 329 -28.42 -14.79 -11.66
C SER A 329 -28.52 -13.61 -10.69
N ILE A 330 -29.77 -13.17 -10.44
CA ILE A 330 -30.14 -12.15 -9.43
C ILE A 330 -30.32 -12.82 -8.05
N PHE A 331 -29.90 -14.07 -7.89
CA PHE A 331 -29.79 -14.69 -6.57
C PHE A 331 -28.61 -14.06 -5.83
N MET A 332 -28.93 -13.35 -4.75
CA MET A 332 -28.03 -12.69 -3.82
C MET A 332 -26.79 -13.55 -3.55
N ASP A 333 -25.64 -13.18 -4.13
CA ASP A 333 -24.37 -13.83 -3.82
C ASP A 333 -24.22 -13.96 -2.29
N SER A 334 -23.78 -15.12 -1.80
CA SER A 334 -23.45 -15.25 -0.37
C SER A 334 -22.30 -14.30 -0.03
N ASN A 335 -22.16 -13.89 1.24
CA ASN A 335 -21.04 -13.02 1.61
C ASN A 335 -19.67 -13.65 1.33
N THR A 336 -19.59 -14.98 1.36
CA THR A 336 -18.44 -15.77 0.92
C THR A 336 -18.12 -15.52 -0.56
N GLN A 337 -19.10 -15.69 -1.46
CA GLN A 337 -18.91 -15.43 -2.89
C GLN A 337 -18.57 -13.95 -3.17
N ARG A 338 -19.13 -13.03 -2.39
CA ARG A 338 -18.78 -11.62 -2.47
C ARG A 338 -17.35 -11.37 -2.01
N LEU A 339 -16.91 -11.99 -0.92
CA LEU A 339 -15.53 -11.89 -0.45
C LEU A 339 -14.55 -12.41 -1.50
N ASP A 340 -14.83 -13.55 -2.16
CA ASP A 340 -14.00 -14.05 -3.25
C ASP A 340 -13.84 -13.02 -4.38
N LYS A 341 -14.95 -12.38 -4.77
CA LYS A 341 -14.92 -11.29 -5.76
C LYS A 341 -14.11 -10.10 -5.28
N ILE A 342 -14.24 -9.69 -4.01
CA ILE A 342 -13.43 -8.61 -3.39
C ILE A 342 -11.95 -8.97 -3.42
N LEU A 343 -11.60 -10.20 -3.06
CA LEU A 343 -10.21 -10.64 -3.00
C LEU A 343 -9.59 -10.78 -4.38
N THR A 344 -10.38 -11.04 -5.42
CA THR A 344 -9.90 -11.18 -6.80
C THR A 344 -9.82 -9.84 -7.53
N ASP A 345 -10.82 -8.96 -7.39
CA ASP A 345 -10.89 -7.67 -8.09
C ASP A 345 -10.08 -6.58 -7.37
N PRO A 346 -8.97 -6.07 -7.95
CA PRO A 346 -8.12 -5.06 -7.31
C PRO A 346 -8.86 -3.77 -6.95
N SER A 347 -9.84 -3.35 -7.76
CA SER A 347 -10.56 -2.10 -7.57
C SER A 347 -11.47 -2.16 -6.34
N VAL A 348 -12.19 -3.28 -6.18
CA VAL A 348 -13.05 -3.50 -5.02
C VAL A 348 -12.21 -3.82 -3.79
N ARG A 349 -11.10 -4.55 -3.94
CA ARG A 349 -10.13 -4.82 -2.88
C ARG A 349 -9.56 -3.54 -2.28
N LEU A 350 -9.20 -2.57 -3.11
CA LEU A 350 -8.73 -1.25 -2.67
C LEU A 350 -9.78 -0.56 -1.78
N LEU A 351 -11.04 -0.53 -2.22
CA LEU A 351 -12.13 0.07 -1.43
C LEU A 351 -12.38 -0.68 -0.12
N PHE A 352 -12.34 -2.02 -0.17
CA PHE A 352 -12.49 -2.86 1.01
C PHE A 352 -11.35 -2.66 2.02
N ARG A 353 -10.11 -2.48 1.55
CA ARG A 353 -8.96 -2.14 2.39
C ARG A 353 -9.12 -0.78 3.05
N GLU A 354 -9.56 0.25 2.30
CA GLU A 354 -9.82 1.57 2.87
C GLU A 354 -10.86 1.49 4.00
N GLN A 355 -11.95 0.74 3.80
CA GLN A 355 -12.96 0.53 4.83
C GLN A 355 -12.41 -0.23 6.04
N SER A 356 -11.69 -1.32 5.80
CA SER A 356 -11.13 -2.16 6.85
C SER A 356 -10.14 -1.38 7.71
N ARG A 357 -9.43 -0.41 7.13
CA ARG A 357 -8.60 0.53 7.88
C ARG A 357 -9.44 1.46 8.76
N ASP A 358 -10.50 2.05 8.21
CA ASP A 358 -11.40 2.94 8.94
C ASP A 358 -12.08 2.21 10.14
N THR A 359 -12.19 0.87 10.10
CA THR A 359 -12.72 0.03 11.19
C THR A 359 -11.66 -0.71 12.02
N TYR A 360 -10.36 -0.45 11.81
CA TYR A 360 -9.26 -1.13 12.51
C TYR A 360 -9.27 -2.67 12.38
N CYS A 361 -9.57 -3.17 11.19
CA CYS A 361 -9.59 -4.61 10.86
C CYS A 361 -8.75 -4.96 9.61
N GLU A 362 -7.87 -4.04 9.18
CA GLU A 362 -7.03 -4.20 7.97
C GLU A 362 -6.13 -5.45 8.05
N GLU A 363 -5.72 -5.85 9.26
CA GLU A 363 -4.86 -7.00 9.51
C GLU A 363 -5.42 -8.32 9.00
N ASN A 364 -6.76 -8.49 8.97
CA ASN A 364 -7.39 -9.70 8.44
C ASN A 364 -7.11 -9.86 6.93
N LEU A 365 -7.24 -8.78 6.17
CA LEU A 365 -6.97 -8.77 4.74
C LEU A 365 -5.47 -8.96 4.47
N THR A 366 -4.60 -8.28 5.23
CA THR A 366 -3.15 -8.42 5.08
C THR A 366 -2.70 -9.84 5.42
N PHE A 367 -3.19 -10.43 6.50
CA PHE A 367 -2.90 -11.83 6.84
C PHE A 367 -3.32 -12.78 5.74
N TYR A 368 -4.55 -12.63 5.23
CA TYR A 368 -5.06 -13.49 4.16
C TYR A 368 -4.15 -13.48 2.93
N GLN A 369 -3.68 -12.29 2.53
CA GLN A 369 -2.77 -12.12 1.39
C GLN A 369 -1.36 -12.67 1.65
N ASP A 370 -0.78 -12.38 2.83
CA ASP A 370 0.55 -12.87 3.21
C ASP A 370 0.55 -14.42 3.31
N VAL A 371 -0.53 -15.02 3.80
CA VAL A 371 -0.72 -16.47 3.88
C VAL A 371 -0.96 -17.11 2.50
N ASP A 372 -1.77 -16.50 1.64
CA ASP A 372 -1.96 -16.99 0.25
C ASP A 372 -0.61 -17.07 -0.49
N GLU A 373 0.18 -16.00 -0.40
CA GLU A 373 1.51 -15.96 -1.00
C GLU A 373 2.42 -17.04 -0.39
N PHE A 374 2.43 -17.17 0.94
CA PHE A 374 3.21 -18.20 1.63
C PHE A 374 2.82 -19.61 1.18
N ILE A 375 1.52 -19.94 1.12
CA ILE A 375 1.03 -21.26 0.73
C ILE A 375 1.45 -21.57 -0.71
N ARG A 376 1.25 -20.63 -1.64
CA ARG A 376 1.61 -20.82 -3.05
C ARG A 376 3.11 -21.06 -3.23
N ASN A 377 3.93 -20.20 -2.64
CA ASN A 377 5.39 -20.30 -2.76
C ASN A 377 5.92 -21.57 -2.08
N SER A 378 5.41 -21.90 -0.89
CA SER A 378 5.87 -23.04 -0.11
C SER A 378 5.43 -24.38 -0.72
N LYS A 379 4.22 -24.47 -1.29
CA LYS A 379 3.80 -25.66 -2.06
C LYS A 379 4.68 -25.89 -3.28
N ALA A 380 5.10 -24.83 -3.97
CA ALA A 380 6.03 -24.96 -5.10
C ALA A 380 7.41 -25.43 -4.62
N ALA A 381 7.92 -24.85 -3.53
CA ALA A 381 9.21 -25.21 -2.93
C ALA A 381 9.24 -26.65 -2.42
N THR A 382 8.22 -27.10 -1.68
CA THR A 382 8.15 -28.49 -1.16
C THR A 382 8.03 -29.51 -2.28
N ARG A 383 7.22 -29.25 -3.31
CA ARG A 383 7.14 -30.10 -4.51
C ARG A 383 8.48 -30.22 -5.24
N ALA A 384 9.21 -29.12 -5.37
CA ALA A 384 10.54 -29.13 -5.99
C ALA A 384 11.55 -29.92 -5.13
N ALA A 385 11.58 -29.65 -3.82
CA ALA A 385 12.48 -30.31 -2.87
C ALA A 385 12.24 -31.83 -2.76
N ARG A 386 10.98 -32.29 -2.87
CA ARG A 386 10.64 -33.72 -2.88
C ARG A 386 11.08 -34.43 -4.17
N LYS A 387 11.14 -33.72 -5.31
CA LYS A 387 11.68 -34.27 -6.56
C LYS A 387 13.20 -34.38 -6.49
N GLU A 388 13.85 -33.31 -6.04
CA GLU A 388 15.30 -33.24 -5.92
C GLU A 388 15.70 -32.26 -4.81
N LEU A 389 16.43 -32.76 -3.81
CA LEU A 389 16.99 -31.93 -2.76
C LEU A 389 18.38 -31.45 -3.18
N ASN A 390 18.47 -30.20 -3.59
CA ASN A 390 19.72 -29.52 -3.92
C ASN A 390 19.82 -28.18 -3.16
N MET A 391 20.90 -27.45 -3.36
CA MET A 391 21.16 -26.19 -2.63
C MET A 391 20.04 -25.15 -2.84
N THR A 392 19.50 -25.07 -4.06
CA THR A 392 18.44 -24.12 -4.43
C THR A 392 17.10 -24.50 -3.79
N THR A 393 16.71 -25.77 -3.85
CA THR A 393 15.45 -26.22 -3.25
C THR A 393 15.52 -26.14 -1.72
N LYS A 394 16.68 -26.44 -1.12
CA LYS A 394 16.92 -26.22 0.32
C LYS A 394 16.81 -24.74 0.72
N ALA A 395 17.33 -23.83 -0.10
CA ALA A 395 17.18 -22.39 0.13
C ALA A 395 15.70 -21.97 0.11
N GLY A 396 14.93 -22.43 -0.87
CA GLY A 396 13.48 -22.15 -0.95
C GLY A 396 12.70 -22.66 0.27
N ILE A 397 13.04 -23.82 0.80
CA ILE A 397 12.44 -24.36 2.04
C ILE A 397 12.79 -23.48 3.25
N ASN A 398 14.03 -23.02 3.37
CA ASN A 398 14.42 -22.11 4.44
C ASN A 398 13.71 -20.76 4.34
N ASP A 399 13.50 -20.26 3.11
CA ASP A 399 12.76 -19.03 2.87
C ASP A 399 11.28 -19.17 3.26
N SER A 400 10.66 -20.32 2.98
CA SER A 400 9.31 -20.67 3.46
C SER A 400 9.25 -20.63 4.99
N ILE A 401 10.20 -21.25 5.69
CA ILE A 401 10.24 -21.23 7.16
C ILE A 401 10.38 -19.79 7.67
N ALA A 402 11.28 -19.00 7.09
CA ALA A 402 11.45 -17.60 7.48
C ALA A 402 10.17 -16.80 7.25
N GLN A 403 9.44 -17.01 6.14
CA GLN A 403 8.16 -16.37 5.88
C GLN A 403 7.09 -16.80 6.90
N ALA A 404 7.02 -18.09 7.24
CA ALA A 404 6.10 -18.59 8.26
C ALA A 404 6.33 -17.91 9.63
N TYR A 405 7.59 -17.75 10.06
CA TYR A 405 7.89 -17.02 11.29
C TYR A 405 7.48 -15.55 11.23
N ARG A 406 7.71 -14.88 10.09
CA ARG A 406 7.29 -13.48 9.92
C ARG A 406 5.77 -13.35 10.06
N ILE A 407 5.00 -14.21 9.41
CA ILE A 407 3.52 -14.20 9.50
C ILE A 407 3.07 -14.53 10.92
N TYR A 408 3.62 -15.57 11.53
CA TYR A 408 3.29 -15.97 12.90
C TYR A 408 3.51 -14.82 13.90
N HIS A 409 4.69 -14.21 13.89
CA HIS A 409 5.01 -13.13 14.81
C HIS A 409 4.21 -11.85 14.53
N ALA A 410 3.85 -11.60 13.26
CA ALA A 410 3.05 -10.44 12.89
C ALA A 410 1.57 -10.58 13.26
N PHE A 411 0.97 -11.78 13.21
CA PHE A 411 -0.49 -11.92 13.30
C PHE A 411 -1.00 -12.89 14.36
N LEU A 412 -0.17 -13.84 14.82
CA LEU A 412 -0.64 -14.98 15.62
C LEU A 412 0.03 -15.10 16.98
N ALA A 413 1.23 -14.54 17.14
CA ALA A 413 1.90 -14.47 18.43
C ALA A 413 1.08 -13.64 19.43
N SER A 414 1.01 -14.11 20.67
CA SER A 414 0.27 -13.41 21.73
C SER A 414 0.85 -12.02 22.00
N GLY A 415 -0.01 -11.00 22.04
CA GLY A 415 0.40 -9.61 22.21
C GLY A 415 1.02 -9.00 20.94
N SER A 416 0.83 -9.63 19.78
CA SER A 416 1.17 -8.99 18.51
C SER A 416 0.33 -7.72 18.31
N PRO A 417 0.90 -6.62 17.77
CA PRO A 417 0.13 -5.43 17.43
C PRO A 417 -0.97 -5.67 16.38
N CYS A 418 -0.84 -6.71 15.55
CA CYS A 418 -1.82 -7.10 14.53
C CYS A 418 -2.42 -8.48 14.85
N GLU A 419 -2.57 -8.79 16.14
CA GLU A 419 -3.10 -10.07 16.61
C GLU A 419 -4.51 -10.36 16.08
N LEU A 420 -4.67 -11.53 15.44
CA LEU A 420 -5.95 -11.95 14.86
C LEU A 420 -6.87 -12.62 15.88
N ASN A 421 -8.17 -12.45 15.64
CA ASN A 421 -9.23 -13.12 16.40
C ASN A 421 -9.50 -14.52 15.82
N ILE A 422 -8.63 -15.48 16.14
CA ILE A 422 -8.80 -16.91 15.84
C ILE A 422 -8.97 -17.73 17.12
N ASP A 423 -9.55 -18.92 17.02
CA ASP A 423 -9.78 -19.77 18.18
C ASP A 423 -8.45 -20.23 18.84
N HIS A 424 -8.55 -20.50 20.14
CA HIS A 424 -7.40 -20.83 20.97
C HIS A 424 -6.75 -22.17 20.58
N GLN A 425 -7.52 -23.13 20.05
CA GLN A 425 -7.00 -24.43 19.67
C GLN A 425 -6.08 -24.33 18.45
N LEU A 426 -6.53 -23.66 17.39
CA LEU A 426 -5.74 -23.44 16.18
C LEU A 426 -4.46 -22.64 16.47
N ARG A 427 -4.57 -21.61 17.32
CA ARG A 427 -3.43 -20.83 17.77
C ARG A 427 -2.39 -21.65 18.52
N ASN A 428 -2.82 -22.57 19.39
CA ASN A 428 -1.92 -23.45 20.12
C ASN A 428 -1.23 -24.46 19.20
N SER A 429 -1.94 -24.98 18.21
CA SER A 429 -1.36 -25.84 17.17
C SER A 429 -0.25 -25.13 16.40
N LEU A 430 -0.51 -23.90 15.93
CA LEU A 430 0.49 -23.06 15.25
C LEU A 430 1.68 -22.74 16.16
N THR A 431 1.45 -22.32 17.40
CA THR A 431 2.53 -22.00 18.36
C THR A 431 3.41 -23.22 18.66
N THR A 432 2.80 -24.39 18.87
CA THR A 432 3.52 -25.64 19.11
C THR A 432 4.39 -26.02 17.91
N ARG A 433 3.85 -25.93 16.69
CA ARG A 433 4.59 -26.29 15.47
C ARG A 433 5.71 -25.30 15.16
N MET A 434 5.45 -24.00 15.27
CA MET A 434 6.48 -22.97 15.08
C MET A 434 7.61 -23.12 16.12
N SER A 435 7.32 -23.59 17.33
CA SER A 435 8.37 -23.83 18.34
C SER A 435 9.23 -25.08 18.06
N LYS A 436 8.66 -26.11 17.43
CA LYS A 436 9.36 -27.37 17.10
C LYS A 436 10.21 -27.28 15.83
N ALA A 437 9.80 -26.45 14.87
CA ALA A 437 10.44 -26.28 13.56
C ALA A 437 11.93 -25.86 13.60
N VAL A 438 12.43 -25.36 14.74
CA VAL A 438 13.84 -24.94 14.91
C VAL A 438 14.81 -26.11 15.11
N SER A 439 14.32 -27.33 15.39
CA SER A 439 15.14 -28.34 16.06
C SER A 439 15.63 -29.53 15.24
N GLN A 440 15.16 -29.77 14.00
CA GLN A 440 15.46 -31.02 13.27
C GLN A 440 15.67 -30.84 11.76
N ASP A 441 16.90 -31.07 11.28
CA ASP A 441 17.27 -30.97 9.86
C ASP A 441 16.68 -32.10 8.96
N ALA A 442 16.31 -33.23 9.54
CA ALA A 442 15.86 -34.42 8.80
C ALA A 442 14.39 -34.37 8.36
N THR A 443 13.57 -33.46 8.92
CA THR A 443 12.11 -33.39 8.71
C THR A 443 11.64 -31.99 8.29
N ILE A 444 12.55 -31.16 7.76
CA ILE A 444 12.26 -29.76 7.41
C ILE A 444 11.13 -29.66 6.37
N ILE A 445 11.12 -30.54 5.36
CA ILE A 445 10.07 -30.53 4.32
C ILE A 445 8.70 -30.86 4.93
N ASP A 446 8.63 -31.91 5.74
CA ASP A 446 7.39 -32.33 6.41
C ASP A 446 6.89 -31.24 7.37
N THR A 447 7.82 -30.56 8.05
CA THR A 447 7.51 -29.42 8.93
C THR A 447 6.87 -28.27 8.14
N VAL A 448 7.41 -27.91 6.98
CA VAL A 448 6.81 -26.86 6.13
C VAL A 448 5.43 -27.29 5.63
N GLU A 449 5.23 -28.54 5.26
CA GLU A 449 3.91 -29.04 4.83
C GLU A 449 2.87 -29.02 5.96
N GLU A 450 3.25 -29.38 7.18
CA GLU A 450 2.37 -29.22 8.34
C GLU A 450 2.02 -27.75 8.61
N VAL A 451 3.00 -26.83 8.47
CA VAL A 451 2.78 -25.40 8.64
C VAL A 451 1.87 -24.83 7.54
N ILE A 452 2.01 -25.31 6.30
CA ILE A 452 1.08 -24.98 5.20
C ILE A 452 -0.35 -25.35 5.59
N PHE A 453 -0.56 -26.58 6.06
CA PHE A 453 -1.89 -27.06 6.46
C PHE A 453 -2.51 -26.19 7.56
N LEU A 454 -1.75 -25.87 8.62
CA LEU A 454 -2.25 -25.03 9.71
C LEU A 454 -2.57 -23.60 9.25
N PHE A 455 -1.78 -23.05 8.32
CA PHE A 455 -2.07 -21.73 7.76
C PHE A 455 -3.28 -21.76 6.82
N GLU A 456 -3.54 -22.85 6.10
CA GLU A 456 -4.79 -23.02 5.34
C GLU A 456 -6.02 -23.01 6.26
N GLU A 457 -5.96 -23.71 7.38
CA GLU A 457 -7.03 -23.68 8.39
C GLU A 457 -7.24 -22.26 8.94
N ALA A 458 -6.15 -21.56 9.28
CA ALA A 458 -6.23 -20.19 9.78
C ALA A 458 -6.75 -19.21 8.73
N GLN A 459 -6.34 -19.36 7.47
CA GLN A 459 -6.82 -18.55 6.35
C GLN A 459 -8.33 -18.72 6.16
N GLU A 460 -8.84 -19.94 6.24
CA GLU A 460 -10.27 -20.26 6.11
C GLU A 460 -11.10 -19.64 7.26
N VAL A 461 -10.58 -19.68 8.50
CA VAL A 461 -11.23 -19.02 9.65
C VAL A 461 -11.30 -17.51 9.44
N VAL A 462 -10.20 -16.88 9.05
CA VAL A 462 -10.15 -15.43 8.79
C VAL A 462 -11.02 -15.04 7.61
N PHE A 463 -11.07 -15.87 6.56
CA PHE A 463 -11.97 -15.68 5.43
C PHE A 463 -13.44 -15.67 5.87
N LYS A 464 -13.86 -16.65 6.67
CA LYS A 464 -15.22 -16.71 7.22
C LYS A 464 -15.54 -15.52 8.12
N LEU A 465 -14.57 -15.07 8.93
CA LEU A 465 -14.71 -13.88 9.76
C LEU A 465 -14.93 -12.62 8.90
N MET A 466 -14.09 -12.41 7.87
CA MET A 466 -14.25 -11.28 6.95
C MET A 466 -15.59 -11.35 6.21
N ALA A 467 -16.00 -12.53 5.75
CA ALA A 467 -17.27 -12.73 5.03
C ALA A 467 -18.49 -12.49 5.93
N SER A 468 -18.45 -12.94 7.18
CA SER A 468 -19.59 -12.80 8.10
C SER A 468 -19.71 -11.40 8.72
N ASP A 469 -18.58 -10.74 9.01
CA ASP A 469 -18.58 -9.47 9.74
C ASP A 469 -18.21 -8.25 8.87
N LEU A 470 -17.13 -8.32 8.10
CA LEU A 470 -16.60 -7.15 7.37
C LEU A 470 -17.35 -6.88 6.06
N VAL A 471 -17.71 -7.93 5.31
CA VAL A 471 -18.42 -7.77 4.03
C VAL A 471 -19.78 -7.09 4.19
N PRO A 472 -20.66 -7.47 5.13
CA PRO A 472 -21.93 -6.75 5.35
C PRO A 472 -21.70 -5.28 5.71
N LYS A 473 -20.75 -4.99 6.59
CA LYS A 473 -20.39 -3.62 6.98
C LYS A 473 -19.93 -2.81 5.77
N PHE A 474 -19.08 -3.39 4.93
CA PHE A 474 -18.61 -2.75 3.70
C PHE A 474 -19.74 -2.44 2.72
N LEU A 475 -20.64 -3.40 2.47
CA LEU A 475 -21.78 -3.23 1.57
C LEU A 475 -22.79 -2.20 2.09
N SER A 476 -22.99 -2.16 3.40
CA SER A 476 -23.91 -1.23 4.05
C SER A 476 -23.38 0.20 4.11
N ASN A 477 -22.06 0.41 4.01
CA ASN A 477 -21.45 1.72 4.19
C ASN A 477 -21.84 2.70 3.04
N PRO A 478 -22.55 3.81 3.34
CA PRO A 478 -23.00 4.78 2.35
C PRO A 478 -21.87 5.35 1.47
N LYS A 479 -20.65 5.50 2.02
CA LYS A 479 -19.46 6.00 1.32
C LYS A 479 -19.08 5.15 0.11
N TYR A 480 -19.37 3.84 0.15
CA TYR A 480 -18.97 2.88 -0.87
C TYR A 480 -20.12 2.38 -1.74
N GLN A 481 -21.38 2.49 -1.30
CA GLN A 481 -22.55 1.99 -2.03
C GLN A 481 -22.63 2.46 -3.48
N GLN A 482 -22.41 3.76 -3.74
CA GLN A 482 -22.44 4.30 -5.10
C GLN A 482 -21.35 3.71 -6.00
N LYS A 483 -20.16 3.47 -5.44
CA LYS A 483 -19.02 2.89 -6.15
C LYS A 483 -19.20 1.40 -6.40
N LEU A 484 -19.78 0.68 -5.45
CA LEU A 484 -20.08 -0.74 -5.62
C LEU A 484 -21.10 -0.97 -6.73
N ARG A 485 -22.10 -0.07 -6.85
CA ARG A 485 -23.05 -0.08 -7.97
C ARG A 485 -22.39 0.11 -9.33
N THR A 486 -21.40 1.00 -9.46
CA THR A 486 -20.69 1.19 -10.74
C THR A 486 -19.79 0.01 -11.12
N HIS A 487 -19.38 -0.80 -10.14
CA HIS A 487 -18.59 -2.02 -10.34
C HIS A 487 -19.47 -3.29 -10.46
N ASN A 488 -20.80 -3.15 -10.59
CA ASN A 488 -21.77 -4.26 -10.57
C ASN A 488 -21.64 -5.18 -9.33
N PHE A 489 -21.12 -4.64 -8.23
CA PHE A 489 -20.91 -5.38 -7.00
C PHE A 489 -22.15 -5.24 -6.10
N GLY A 490 -22.96 -6.29 -6.04
CA GLY A 490 -24.03 -6.52 -5.05
C GLY A 490 -24.98 -5.34 -4.77
N VAL A 491 -26.08 -5.25 -5.50
CA VAL A 491 -27.22 -4.40 -5.07
C VAL A 491 -27.94 -5.14 -3.93
N VAL A 492 -27.88 -4.62 -2.70
CA VAL A 492 -28.83 -5.01 -1.66
C VAL A 492 -30.19 -4.47 -2.12
N GLY A 493 -31.02 -5.36 -2.68
CA GLY A 493 -32.42 -5.03 -2.95
C GLY A 493 -33.06 -4.66 -1.61
N LYS A 494 -33.65 -3.46 -1.51
CA LYS A 494 -34.66 -3.22 -0.48
C LYS A 494 -35.73 -4.28 -0.73
N GLY A 495 -35.88 -5.22 0.19
CA GLY A 495 -36.99 -6.16 0.16
C GLY A 495 -38.32 -5.40 0.12
N PRO A 496 -39.38 -5.99 -0.43
CA PRO A 496 -40.68 -5.34 -0.48
C PRO A 496 -41.10 -4.95 0.94
N GLN A 497 -41.37 -3.66 1.14
CA GLN A 497 -42.14 -3.21 2.29
C GLN A 497 -43.54 -3.76 2.08
N TRP A 498 -43.91 -4.74 2.89
CA TRP A 498 -45.30 -5.16 2.99
C TRP A 498 -46.03 -4.07 3.77
N GLU A 499 -46.98 -3.41 3.10
CA GLU A 499 -48.03 -2.61 3.75
C GLU A 499 -48.96 -3.50 4.59
#